data_AF-A0A0R3U5V8-F1
#
_entry.id   AF-A0A0R3U5V8-F1
#
_cell.length_a   1.000
_cell.length_b   1.000
_cell.length_c   1.000
_cell.angle_alpha   90.00
_cell.angle_beta   90.00
_cell.angle_gamma   90.00
#
_symmetry.space_group_name_H-M   'P 1'
#
loop_
_entity.id
_entity.type
_entity.pdbx_description
1 polymer ?
#
loop_
_entity_poly.entity_id
_entity_poly.type
_entity_poly.pdbx_seq_one_letter_code
_entity_poly.pdbx_strand_id
1 'polypeptide(L)'
;MRKCDSDLVAVFTRKQWDELNTLINAEEIHALKLQRAHEAHEKMKETSHELHKHWTNTFMGARAKKLKDRQERMEREEAERVAVDLEWAKLQAEERLKKLCIARTAQLYKTSRVKHFHSALADGDALKERDLQMKLQKLKKDAENKKMNQEYQQMLKSIKEAEEEEKRKEAEKKRAILEIHEFQRSQILDHQRQREKQKLAEKMEGDEIKRLAEEAEKTKKELHRRQLEDQKRTHKDLLDEIEVHKKMRFVERIKDEELDERIRIYDATKRALTLLLIDKAKADADAQEKLQARARQHLEKALKEHQTNEDELTEKAVKQMDAKWRQREELKEQQRLEAMAAIEAHRLATLKAHADARANQREADKADLKRRIAMDEAAHREDAELRAKRLEEGRQLANLYKQGMIRTDDLRRKERQAEKDWFSEFSKQTDKQEEIFQEYAKRVINACDTAQIPTFAMKKAARTKMPDGFGITLVGEVGTSPADSDSKCTVLPDLPPFTENVAL
;
A
#
# COMPACT_ATOMS: atom_id res chain seq x y z
N MET A 1 66.56 65.25 -117.78
CA MET A 1 67.94 65.59 -118.19
C MET A 1 68.44 66.79 -117.39
N ARG A 2 69.37 66.58 -116.45
CA ARG A 2 70.45 67.52 -116.08
C ARG A 2 71.60 66.65 -115.59
N LYS A 3 72.76 66.72 -116.25
CA LYS A 3 74.03 66.30 -115.64
C LYS A 3 74.51 67.52 -114.86
N CYS A 4 74.71 67.38 -113.56
CA CYS A 4 75.48 68.33 -112.76
C CYS A 4 76.50 67.52 -111.98
N ASP A 5 77.72 68.01 -112.02
CA ASP A 5 78.95 67.32 -111.69
C ASP A 5 78.99 66.82 -110.24
N SER A 6 79.42 65.56 -110.10
CA SER A 6 80.02 65.08 -108.86
C SER A 6 81.36 65.80 -108.67
N ASP A 7 81.42 66.72 -107.69
CA ASP A 7 82.55 66.93 -106.76
C ASP A 7 82.40 68.25 -105.95
N LEU A 8 81.23 68.45 -105.35
CA LEU A 8 80.98 69.53 -104.37
C LEU A 8 80.37 68.95 -103.08
N VAL A 9 81.22 68.31 -102.28
CA VAL A 9 80.87 67.84 -100.94
C VAL A 9 80.78 69.04 -99.99
N ALA A 10 79.57 69.60 -99.84
CA ALA A 10 79.29 70.62 -98.85
C ALA A 10 79.31 70.01 -97.43
N VAL A 11 80.37 70.28 -96.67
CA VAL A 11 80.47 69.84 -95.26
C VAL A 11 79.58 70.73 -94.40
N PHE A 12 78.32 70.30 -94.19
CA PHE A 12 77.42 70.95 -93.25
C PHE A 12 77.96 70.86 -91.82
N THR A 13 77.84 71.95 -91.07
CA THR A 13 78.10 71.90 -89.62
C THR A 13 77.01 71.09 -88.92
N ARG A 14 77.34 70.48 -87.77
CA ARG A 14 76.41 69.60 -87.04
C ARG A 14 75.07 70.28 -86.71
N LYS A 15 75.08 71.57 -86.38
CA LYS A 15 73.86 72.37 -86.18
C LYS A 15 73.01 72.47 -87.45
N GLN A 16 73.62 72.77 -88.59
CA GLN A 16 72.90 72.83 -89.88
C GLN A 16 72.33 71.46 -90.26
N TRP A 17 73.02 70.37 -89.94
CA TRP A 17 72.48 69.02 -90.12
C TRP A 17 71.28 68.76 -89.20
N ASP A 18 71.36 69.11 -87.91
CA ASP A 18 70.26 68.93 -86.96
C ASP A 18 69.04 69.82 -87.31
N GLU A 19 69.27 71.05 -87.79
CA GLU A 19 68.24 71.97 -88.31
C GLU A 19 67.59 71.44 -89.60
N LEU A 20 68.39 70.95 -90.56
CA LEU A 20 67.87 70.33 -91.79
C LEU A 20 67.09 69.05 -91.48
N ASN A 21 67.60 68.22 -90.55
CA ASN A 21 66.99 66.94 -90.16
C ASN A 21 65.71 67.14 -89.32
N THR A 22 65.59 68.26 -88.58
CA THR A 22 64.33 68.64 -87.91
C THR A 22 63.32 69.29 -88.85
N LEU A 23 63.74 69.92 -89.94
CA LEU A 23 62.85 70.38 -91.02
C LEU A 23 62.37 69.23 -91.91
N ILE A 24 63.26 68.31 -92.31
CA ILE A 24 62.91 67.13 -93.12
C ILE A 24 61.95 66.21 -92.38
N ASN A 25 62.22 65.93 -91.09
CA ASN A 25 61.37 65.04 -90.28
C ASN A 25 60.34 65.82 -89.43
N ALA A 26 59.98 67.06 -89.81
CA ALA A 26 59.09 67.90 -89.00
C ALA A 26 57.72 67.25 -88.77
N GLU A 27 57.16 66.62 -89.81
CA GLU A 27 55.88 65.90 -89.75
C GLU A 27 55.97 64.65 -88.87
N GLU A 28 57.06 63.87 -88.96
CA GLU A 28 57.29 62.68 -88.14
C GLU A 28 57.48 63.03 -86.66
N ILE A 29 58.25 64.09 -86.38
CA ILE A 29 58.44 64.63 -85.02
C ILE A 29 57.10 65.14 -84.45
N HIS A 30 56.25 65.75 -85.27
CA HIS A 30 54.91 66.18 -84.87
C HIS A 30 53.98 64.98 -84.60
N ALA A 31 53.99 63.96 -85.47
CA ALA A 31 53.22 62.73 -85.28
C ALA A 31 53.64 61.97 -84.02
N LEU A 32 54.95 61.84 -83.76
CA LEU A 32 55.49 61.25 -82.53
C LEU A 32 55.10 62.03 -81.27
N LYS A 33 55.05 63.37 -81.34
CA LYS A 33 54.55 64.20 -80.24
C LYS A 33 53.06 63.96 -79.99
N LEU A 34 52.25 63.85 -81.04
CA LEU A 34 50.82 63.58 -80.94
C LEU A 34 50.53 62.18 -80.38
N GLN A 35 51.28 61.16 -80.83
CA GLN A 35 51.20 59.79 -80.29
C GLN A 35 51.57 59.75 -78.80
N ARG A 36 52.68 60.39 -78.40
CA ARG A 36 53.08 60.49 -76.99
C ARG A 36 52.03 61.22 -76.14
N ALA A 37 51.39 62.27 -76.68
CA ALA A 37 50.30 62.96 -76.00
C ALA A 37 49.05 62.07 -75.84
N HIS A 38 48.69 61.30 -76.87
CA HIS A 38 47.59 60.34 -76.82
C HIS A 38 47.85 59.20 -75.82
N GLU A 39 49.05 58.61 -75.84
CA GLU A 39 49.47 57.60 -74.86
C GLU A 39 49.46 58.16 -73.43
N ALA A 40 49.95 59.38 -73.22
CA ALA A 40 49.92 60.03 -71.92
C ALA A 40 48.48 60.28 -71.45
N HIS A 41 47.57 60.65 -72.37
CA HIS A 41 46.16 60.83 -72.08
C HIS A 41 45.46 59.51 -71.69
N GLU A 42 45.67 58.43 -72.46
CA GLU A 42 45.11 57.12 -72.09
C GLU A 42 45.70 56.58 -70.78
N LYS A 43 47.00 56.75 -70.51
CA LYS A 43 47.61 56.43 -69.20
C LYS A 43 47.00 57.26 -68.06
N MET A 44 46.71 58.54 -68.28
CA MET A 44 45.98 59.38 -67.29
C MET A 44 44.53 58.93 -67.08
N LYS A 45 43.88 58.43 -68.12
CA LYS A 45 42.51 57.89 -68.07
C LYS A 45 42.45 56.53 -67.37
N GLU A 46 43.40 55.65 -67.62
CA GLU A 46 43.57 54.36 -66.92
C GLU A 46 43.82 54.58 -65.43
N THR A 47 44.80 55.41 -65.07
CA THR A 47 45.08 55.74 -63.67
C THR A 47 43.89 56.43 -62.98
N SER A 48 43.17 57.32 -63.68
CA SER A 48 41.91 57.90 -63.18
C SER A 48 40.80 56.84 -62.98
N HIS A 49 40.72 55.86 -63.87
CA HIS A 49 39.76 54.76 -63.78
C HIS A 49 40.04 53.87 -62.56
N GLU A 50 41.31 53.50 -62.34
CA GLU A 50 41.74 52.72 -61.19
C GLU A 50 41.50 53.45 -59.87
N LEU A 51 41.80 54.75 -59.82
CA LEU A 51 41.51 55.60 -58.66
C LEU A 51 40.00 55.62 -58.36
N HIS A 52 39.15 55.88 -59.35
CA HIS A 52 37.70 55.98 -59.12
C HIS A 52 37.01 54.62 -58.88
N LYS A 53 37.62 53.50 -59.28
CA LYS A 53 37.07 52.13 -59.13
C LYS A 53 36.75 51.77 -57.68
N HIS A 54 37.51 52.34 -56.75
CA HIS A 54 37.38 52.11 -55.31
C HIS A 54 36.63 53.24 -54.57
N TRP A 55 36.15 54.27 -55.29
CA TRP A 55 35.41 55.39 -54.69
C TRP A 55 33.96 55.01 -54.39
N THR A 56 33.68 54.84 -53.10
CA THR A 56 32.35 54.56 -52.54
C THR A 56 31.31 55.66 -52.81
N ASN A 57 31.75 56.89 -53.04
CA ASN A 57 30.90 58.05 -53.30
C ASN A 57 30.44 58.19 -54.77
N THR A 58 30.83 57.28 -55.65
CA THR A 58 30.25 57.20 -57.02
C THR A 58 28.89 56.51 -56.99
N PHE A 59 28.02 56.74 -57.99
CA PHE A 59 26.72 56.05 -58.08
C PHE A 59 26.86 54.52 -58.07
N MET A 60 27.87 53.99 -58.78
CA MET A 60 28.17 52.56 -58.81
C MET A 60 28.75 52.06 -57.48
N GLY A 61 29.64 52.83 -56.83
CA GLY A 61 30.17 52.52 -55.50
C GLY A 61 29.08 52.48 -54.43
N ALA A 62 28.17 53.46 -54.43
CA ALA A 62 27.03 53.52 -53.51
C ALA A 62 26.03 52.38 -53.75
N ARG A 63 25.77 52.00 -55.01
CA ARG A 63 24.94 50.83 -55.34
C ARG A 63 25.60 49.52 -54.89
N ALA A 64 26.90 49.35 -55.13
CA ALA A 64 27.65 48.18 -54.70
C ALA A 64 27.69 48.07 -53.16
N LYS A 65 27.92 49.18 -52.46
CA LYS A 65 27.83 49.23 -51.00
C LYS A 65 26.42 48.84 -50.51
N LYS A 66 25.36 49.44 -51.04
CA LYS A 66 23.97 49.10 -50.66
C LYS A 66 23.61 47.64 -50.92
N LEU A 67 24.21 46.99 -51.91
CA LEU A 67 24.05 45.55 -52.16
C LEU A 67 24.81 44.72 -51.11
N LYS A 68 26.06 45.07 -50.78
CA LYS A 68 26.83 44.43 -49.70
C LYS A 68 26.15 44.60 -48.34
N ASP A 69 25.79 45.82 -47.96
CA ASP A 69 25.07 46.14 -46.72
C ASP A 69 23.73 45.36 -46.61
N ARG A 70 23.12 44.98 -47.75
CA ARG A 70 21.93 44.12 -47.79
C ARG A 70 22.30 42.64 -47.66
N GLN A 71 23.33 42.15 -48.34
CA GLN A 71 23.82 40.77 -48.22
C GLN A 71 24.27 40.48 -46.78
N GLU A 72 25.13 41.32 -46.21
CA GLU A 72 25.58 41.21 -44.81
C GLU A 72 24.42 41.26 -43.81
N ARG A 73 23.29 41.89 -44.15
CA ARG A 73 22.08 41.89 -43.32
C ARG A 73 21.32 40.57 -43.46
N MET A 74 21.10 40.08 -44.68
CA MET A 74 20.48 38.78 -44.91
C MET A 74 21.29 37.65 -44.25
N GLU A 75 22.61 37.67 -44.39
CA GLU A 75 23.52 36.71 -43.76
C GLU A 75 23.44 36.75 -42.22
N ARG A 76 23.29 37.94 -41.62
CA ARG A 76 23.04 38.10 -40.18
C ARG A 76 21.66 37.59 -39.77
N GLU A 77 20.60 37.95 -40.49
CA GLU A 77 19.23 37.47 -40.24
C GLU A 77 19.12 35.93 -40.38
N GLU A 78 19.85 35.33 -41.32
CA GLU A 78 19.94 33.87 -41.49
C GLU A 78 20.77 33.21 -40.39
N ALA A 79 21.91 33.79 -40.00
CA ALA A 79 22.71 33.30 -38.88
C ALA A 79 21.95 33.36 -37.54
N GLU A 80 21.15 34.41 -37.31
CA GLU A 80 20.27 34.54 -36.15
C GLU A 80 19.18 33.46 -36.15
N ARG A 81 18.54 33.18 -37.30
CA ARG A 81 17.56 32.07 -37.41
C ARG A 81 18.19 30.71 -37.14
N VAL A 82 19.36 30.43 -37.73
CA VAL A 82 20.08 29.17 -37.49
C VAL A 82 20.50 29.04 -36.02
N ALA A 83 20.88 30.14 -35.36
CA ALA A 83 21.17 30.12 -33.93
C ALA A 83 19.92 29.78 -33.10
N VAL A 84 18.76 30.39 -33.41
CA VAL A 84 17.48 30.09 -32.75
C VAL A 84 17.06 28.63 -32.98
N ASP A 85 17.18 28.10 -34.20
CA ASP A 85 16.87 26.70 -34.51
C ASP A 85 17.79 25.74 -33.74
N LEU A 86 19.08 26.05 -33.60
CA LEU A 86 20.03 25.28 -32.81
C LEU A 86 19.74 25.33 -31.30
N GLU A 87 19.28 26.46 -30.77
CA GLU A 87 18.83 26.56 -29.37
C GLU A 87 17.53 25.80 -29.13
N TRP A 88 16.56 25.91 -30.04
CA TRP A 88 15.30 25.20 -29.95
C TRP A 88 15.50 23.68 -30.04
N ALA A 89 16.38 23.21 -30.93
CA ALA A 89 16.78 21.81 -31.02
C ALA A 89 17.44 21.28 -29.73
N LYS A 90 18.28 22.08 -29.07
CA LYS A 90 18.85 21.73 -27.75
C LYS A 90 17.77 21.61 -26.69
N LEU A 91 16.88 22.59 -26.57
CA LEU A 91 15.77 22.57 -25.60
C LEU A 91 14.83 21.37 -25.84
N GLN A 92 14.50 21.08 -27.10
CA GLN A 92 13.69 19.92 -27.46
C GLN A 92 14.39 18.59 -27.13
N ALA A 93 15.70 18.49 -27.35
CA ALA A 93 16.50 17.32 -26.97
C ALA A 93 16.53 17.14 -25.45
N GLU A 94 16.72 18.22 -24.67
CA GLU A 94 16.63 18.17 -23.21
C GLU A 94 15.24 17.75 -22.71
N GLU A 95 14.17 18.28 -23.28
CA GLU A 95 12.80 17.88 -22.94
C GLU A 95 12.55 16.40 -23.24
N ARG A 96 12.99 15.93 -24.41
CA ARG A 96 12.92 14.52 -24.80
C ARG A 96 13.69 13.66 -23.79
N LEU A 97 14.90 14.06 -23.41
CA LEU A 97 15.71 13.35 -22.43
C LEU A 97 15.02 13.31 -21.05
N LYS A 98 14.47 14.43 -20.58
CA LYS A 98 13.68 14.52 -19.32
C LYS A 98 12.47 13.55 -19.36
N LYS A 99 11.71 13.55 -20.46
CA LYS A 99 10.54 12.65 -20.67
C LYS A 99 10.95 11.18 -20.74
N LEU A 100 12.00 10.85 -21.49
CA LEU A 100 12.59 9.51 -21.53
C LEU A 100 13.06 9.05 -20.14
N CYS A 101 13.59 9.97 -19.34
CA CYS A 101 14.07 9.63 -18.02
C CYS A 101 12.96 9.29 -17.04
N ILE A 102 11.92 10.14 -16.97
CA ILE A 102 10.71 9.84 -16.18
C ILE A 102 10.11 8.48 -16.59
N ALA A 103 10.08 8.18 -17.90
CA ALA A 103 9.59 6.90 -18.40
C ALA A 103 10.48 5.69 -17.98
N ARG A 104 11.81 5.80 -18.14
CA ARG A 104 12.78 4.77 -17.71
C ARG A 104 12.69 4.51 -16.21
N THR A 105 12.69 5.57 -15.41
CA THR A 105 12.49 5.51 -13.95
C THR A 105 11.18 4.80 -13.60
N ALA A 106 10.06 5.21 -14.21
CA ALA A 106 8.74 4.60 -13.97
C ALA A 106 8.66 3.12 -14.40
N GLN A 107 9.37 2.70 -15.45
CA GLN A 107 9.51 1.29 -15.81
C GLN A 107 10.27 0.52 -14.73
N LEU A 108 11.37 1.08 -14.22
CA LEU A 108 12.20 0.45 -13.22
C LEU A 108 11.48 0.25 -11.87
N TYR A 109 10.68 1.24 -11.43
CA TYR A 109 9.75 1.11 -10.29
C TYR A 109 8.66 0.04 -10.50
N LYS A 110 8.34 -0.36 -11.74
CA LYS A 110 7.38 -1.45 -12.00
C LYS A 110 7.98 -2.84 -11.83
N THR A 111 9.29 -2.99 -11.81
CA THR A 111 9.97 -4.30 -11.69
C THR A 111 9.75 -4.92 -10.32
N SER A 112 9.59 -6.25 -10.28
CA SER A 112 9.37 -6.97 -9.01
C SER A 112 10.54 -6.84 -8.04
N ARG A 113 11.78 -6.77 -8.55
CA ARG A 113 13.01 -6.57 -7.79
C ARG A 113 12.96 -5.27 -6.98
N VAL A 114 12.67 -4.16 -7.66
CA VAL A 114 12.63 -2.81 -7.07
C VAL A 114 11.43 -2.66 -6.14
N LYS A 115 10.24 -3.16 -6.52
CA LYS A 115 9.06 -3.20 -5.64
C LYS A 115 9.31 -3.94 -4.34
N HIS A 116 9.96 -5.10 -4.38
CA HIS A 116 10.26 -5.87 -3.17
C HIS A 116 11.24 -5.11 -2.26
N PHE A 117 12.21 -4.40 -2.84
CA PHE A 117 13.13 -3.55 -2.10
C PHE A 117 12.42 -2.32 -1.47
N HIS A 118 11.49 -1.68 -2.18
CA HIS A 118 10.69 -0.57 -1.63
C HIS A 118 9.69 -1.01 -0.57
N SER A 119 9.11 -2.20 -0.68
CA SER A 119 8.34 -2.81 0.41
C SER A 119 9.20 -2.95 1.67
N ALA A 120 10.44 -3.44 1.51
CA ALA A 120 11.38 -3.60 2.62
C ALA A 120 11.91 -2.27 3.20
N LEU A 121 11.90 -1.18 2.42
CA LEU A 121 12.14 0.19 2.89
C LEU A 121 10.96 0.66 3.75
N ALA A 122 9.72 0.52 3.26
CA ALA A 122 8.51 0.88 3.99
C ALA A 122 8.34 0.09 5.30
N ASP A 123 8.73 -1.19 5.32
CA ASP A 123 8.80 -2.00 6.56
C ASP A 123 9.77 -1.38 7.58
N GLY A 124 10.90 -0.84 7.12
CA GLY A 124 11.88 -0.14 7.97
C GLY A 124 11.32 1.14 8.57
N ASP A 125 10.67 1.97 7.75
CA ASP A 125 10.02 3.20 8.21
C ASP A 125 8.91 2.90 9.22
N ALA A 126 8.04 1.91 8.95
CA ALA A 126 6.98 1.49 9.85
C ALA A 126 7.51 0.96 11.21
N LEU A 127 8.66 0.28 11.23
CA LEU A 127 9.32 -0.12 12.48
C LEU A 127 9.83 1.09 13.28
N LYS A 128 10.42 2.09 12.60
CA LYS A 128 10.88 3.33 13.25
C LYS A 128 9.71 4.14 13.81
N GLU A 129 8.61 4.27 13.06
CA GLU A 129 7.38 4.91 13.54
C GLU A 129 6.81 4.18 14.77
N ARG A 130 6.78 2.85 14.74
CA ARG A 130 6.33 2.04 15.89
C ARG A 130 7.19 2.28 17.14
N ASP A 131 8.50 2.38 17.00
CA ASP A 131 9.39 2.70 18.12
C ASP A 131 9.12 4.11 18.69
N LEU A 132 8.82 5.09 17.83
CA LEU A 132 8.41 6.43 18.25
C LEU A 132 7.06 6.41 18.98
N GLN A 133 6.07 5.66 18.48
CA GLN A 133 4.78 5.47 19.14
C GLN A 133 4.93 4.80 20.52
N MET A 134 5.79 3.78 20.64
CA MET A 134 6.08 3.12 21.92
C MET A 134 6.76 4.06 22.92
N LYS A 135 7.72 4.88 22.47
CA LYS A 135 8.34 5.95 23.29
C LYS A 135 7.30 6.96 23.76
N LEU A 136 6.44 7.44 22.87
CA LEU A 136 5.36 8.38 23.20
C LEU A 136 4.35 7.76 24.20
N GLN A 137 3.96 6.50 24.01
CA GLN A 137 3.06 5.81 24.93
C GLN A 137 3.68 5.65 26.33
N LYS A 138 4.99 5.37 26.40
CA LYS A 138 5.71 5.33 27.68
C LYS A 138 5.73 6.69 28.36
N LEU A 139 6.06 7.76 27.63
CA LEU A 139 6.04 9.14 28.16
C LEU A 139 4.66 9.56 28.67
N LYS A 140 3.57 9.17 27.98
CA LYS A 140 2.19 9.40 28.44
C LYS A 140 1.92 8.67 29.76
N LYS A 141 2.22 7.38 29.85
CA LYS A 141 2.08 6.60 31.09
C LYS A 141 2.91 7.17 32.25
N ASP A 142 4.14 7.59 31.98
CA ASP A 142 5.02 8.19 32.99
C ASP A 142 4.48 9.55 33.46
N ALA A 143 3.84 10.34 32.59
CA ALA A 143 3.16 11.59 32.95
C ALA A 143 1.86 11.35 33.75
N GLU A 144 1.05 10.39 33.33
CA GLU A 144 -0.17 9.94 34.04
C GLU A 144 0.18 9.46 35.45
N ASN A 145 1.18 8.57 35.59
CA ASN A 145 1.65 8.09 36.88
C ASN A 145 2.16 9.22 37.79
N LYS A 146 2.86 10.22 37.23
CA LYS A 146 3.27 11.42 37.98
C LYS A 146 2.07 12.23 38.47
N LYS A 147 1.05 12.41 37.63
CA LYS A 147 -0.20 13.11 38.00
C LYS A 147 -0.95 12.36 39.10
N MET A 148 -1.15 11.05 38.96
CA MET A 148 -1.79 10.22 39.98
C MET A 148 -1.04 10.26 41.32
N ASN A 149 0.30 10.21 41.29
CA ASN A 149 1.12 10.34 42.50
C ASN A 149 0.99 11.72 43.16
N GLN A 150 0.86 12.80 42.40
CA GLN A 150 0.61 14.15 42.93
C GLN A 150 -0.78 14.26 43.57
N GLU A 151 -1.82 13.75 42.92
CA GLU A 151 -3.19 13.70 43.44
C GLU A 151 -3.28 12.86 44.72
N TYR A 152 -2.61 11.70 44.76
CA TYR A 152 -2.52 10.87 45.95
C TYR A 152 -1.76 11.57 47.10
N GLN A 153 -0.67 12.28 46.82
CA GLN A 153 0.03 13.09 47.82
C GLN A 153 -0.82 14.26 48.34
N GLN A 154 -1.67 14.87 47.51
CA GLN A 154 -2.62 15.89 47.94
C GLN A 154 -3.71 15.29 48.85
N MET A 155 -4.28 14.13 48.49
CA MET A 155 -5.24 13.40 49.33
C MET A 155 -4.62 13.09 50.70
N LEU A 156 -3.40 12.54 50.74
CA LEU A 156 -2.70 12.25 52.00
C LEU A 156 -2.44 13.49 52.86
N LYS A 157 -2.23 14.67 52.25
CA LYS A 157 -2.13 15.93 53.01
C LYS A 157 -3.47 16.33 53.60
N SER A 158 -4.55 16.32 52.80
CA SER A 158 -5.89 16.68 53.29
C SER A 158 -6.40 15.76 54.41
N ILE A 159 -6.07 14.46 54.37
CA ILE A 159 -6.38 13.52 55.46
C ILE A 159 -5.61 13.90 56.73
N LYS A 160 -4.32 14.22 56.64
CA LYS A 160 -3.51 14.65 57.79
C LYS A 160 -3.99 15.97 58.38
N GLU A 161 -4.35 16.93 57.53
CA GLU A 161 -4.90 18.23 57.94
C GLU A 161 -6.22 18.03 58.71
N ALA A 162 -7.11 17.16 58.21
CA ALA A 162 -8.35 16.80 58.91
C ALA A 162 -8.10 16.06 60.24
N GLU A 163 -7.13 15.14 60.30
CA GLU A 163 -6.73 14.49 61.55
C GLU A 163 -6.17 15.49 62.58
N GLU A 164 -5.38 16.47 62.15
CA GLU A 164 -4.87 17.53 63.02
C GLU A 164 -6.01 18.43 63.54
N GLU A 165 -6.98 18.76 62.69
CA GLU A 165 -8.14 19.56 63.09
C GLU A 165 -9.03 18.82 64.11
N GLU A 166 -9.30 17.53 63.91
CA GLU A 166 -10.03 16.72 64.90
C GLU A 166 -9.24 16.58 66.21
N LYS A 167 -7.91 16.37 66.17
CA LYS A 167 -7.06 16.36 67.38
C LYS A 167 -7.12 17.70 68.14
N ARG A 168 -7.19 18.84 67.43
CA ARG A 168 -7.39 20.17 68.05
C ARG A 168 -8.77 20.29 68.71
N LYS A 169 -9.85 19.96 68.00
CA LYS A 169 -11.22 19.98 68.53
C LYS A 169 -11.39 19.05 69.73
N GLU A 170 -10.76 17.87 69.72
CA GLU A 170 -10.80 16.94 70.85
C GLU A 170 -10.01 17.48 72.05
N ALA A 171 -8.86 18.13 71.84
CA ALA A 171 -8.11 18.80 72.89
C ALA A 171 -8.87 19.99 73.49
N GLU A 172 -9.57 20.78 72.68
CA GLU A 172 -10.45 21.87 73.14
C GLU A 172 -11.62 21.35 73.96
N LYS A 173 -12.31 20.30 73.50
CA LYS A 173 -13.37 19.62 74.27
C LYS A 173 -12.84 19.10 75.61
N LYS A 174 -11.66 18.48 75.64
CA LYS A 174 -11.02 18.01 76.88
C LYS A 174 -10.72 19.15 77.85
N ARG A 175 -10.24 20.31 77.37
CA ARG A 175 -10.03 21.51 78.20
C ARG A 175 -11.35 22.04 78.78
N ALA A 176 -12.38 22.20 77.95
CA ALA A 176 -13.69 22.67 78.41
C ALA A 176 -14.33 21.73 79.45
N ILE A 177 -14.17 20.41 79.30
CA ILE A 177 -14.64 19.42 80.29
C ILE A 177 -13.88 19.57 81.63
N LEU A 178 -12.56 19.81 81.58
CA LEU A 178 -11.75 20.05 82.79
C LEU A 178 -12.19 21.34 83.51
N GLU A 179 -12.39 22.44 82.77
CA GLU A 179 -12.90 23.71 83.33
C GLU A 179 -14.28 23.54 83.98
N ILE A 180 -15.21 22.84 83.32
CA ILE A 180 -16.53 22.53 83.89
C ILE A 180 -16.40 21.68 85.17
N HIS A 181 -15.52 20.68 85.18
CA HIS A 181 -15.29 19.82 86.34
C HIS A 181 -14.67 20.59 87.51
N GLU A 182 -13.71 21.49 87.26
CA GLU A 182 -13.13 22.37 88.28
C GLU A 182 -14.18 23.34 88.86
N PHE A 183 -15.05 23.89 88.02
CA PHE A 183 -16.17 24.73 88.45
C PHE A 183 -17.20 23.96 89.28
N GLN A 184 -17.61 22.76 88.86
CA GLN A 184 -18.50 21.90 89.64
C GLN A 184 -17.88 21.52 91.00
N ARG A 185 -16.57 21.26 91.03
CA ARG A 185 -15.83 20.97 92.26
C ARG A 185 -15.85 22.17 93.23
N SER A 186 -15.72 23.41 92.73
CA SER A 186 -15.81 24.59 93.60
C SER A 186 -17.23 24.78 94.16
N GLN A 187 -18.27 24.59 93.33
CA GLN A 187 -19.67 24.61 93.79
C GLN A 187 -19.96 23.58 94.90
N ILE A 188 -19.44 22.36 94.79
CA ILE A 188 -19.59 21.31 95.81
C ILE A 188 -18.95 21.74 97.15
N LEU A 189 -17.76 22.34 97.11
CA LEU A 189 -17.06 22.84 98.29
C LEU A 189 -17.81 23.99 98.97
N ASP A 190 -18.36 24.92 98.19
CA ASP A 190 -19.16 26.02 98.75
C ASP A 190 -20.51 25.55 99.31
N HIS A 191 -21.17 24.57 98.67
CA HIS A 191 -22.35 23.90 99.24
C HIS A 191 -22.02 23.11 100.53
N GLN A 192 -20.81 22.56 100.66
CA GLN A 192 -20.37 21.96 101.94
C GLN A 192 -20.22 23.03 103.02
N ARG A 193 -19.51 24.13 102.74
CA ARG A 193 -19.36 25.27 103.67
C ARG A 193 -20.70 25.88 104.09
N GLN A 194 -21.67 26.01 103.18
CA GLN A 194 -23.01 26.50 103.51
C GLN A 194 -23.75 25.54 104.43
N ARG A 195 -23.70 24.22 104.18
CA ARG A 195 -24.29 23.21 105.07
C ARG A 195 -23.64 23.17 106.46
N GLU A 196 -22.33 23.42 106.56
CA GLU A 196 -21.66 23.54 107.85
C GLU A 196 -22.13 24.78 108.64
N LYS A 197 -22.31 25.93 107.96
CA LYS A 197 -22.92 27.13 108.57
C LYS A 197 -24.36 26.89 109.01
N GLN A 198 -25.18 26.22 108.20
CA GLN A 198 -26.55 25.86 108.56
C GLN A 198 -26.60 24.96 109.80
N LYS A 199 -25.80 23.89 109.84
CA LYS A 199 -25.69 23.01 111.02
C LYS A 199 -25.23 23.74 112.28
N LEU A 200 -24.45 24.82 112.16
CA LEU A 200 -24.06 25.65 113.29
C LEU A 200 -25.22 26.53 113.76
N ALA A 201 -25.99 27.13 112.83
CA ALA A 201 -27.19 27.90 113.15
C ALA A 201 -28.29 27.02 113.80
N GLU A 202 -28.58 25.84 113.23
CA GLU A 202 -29.54 24.86 113.77
C GLU A 202 -29.21 24.45 115.21
N LYS A 203 -27.92 24.35 115.56
CA LYS A 203 -27.50 24.08 116.95
C LYS A 203 -27.82 25.25 117.87
N MET A 204 -27.49 26.48 117.46
CA MET A 204 -27.78 27.68 118.25
C MET A 204 -29.30 27.87 118.47
N GLU A 205 -30.10 27.66 117.41
CA GLU A 205 -31.56 27.69 117.50
C GLU A 205 -32.09 26.56 118.41
N GLY A 206 -31.57 25.34 118.26
CA GLY A 206 -31.95 24.20 119.09
C GLY A 206 -31.65 24.37 120.57
N ASP A 207 -30.56 25.05 120.93
CA ASP A 207 -30.22 25.34 122.32
C ASP A 207 -31.08 26.49 122.91
N GLU A 208 -31.44 27.50 122.12
CA GLU A 208 -32.40 28.54 122.56
C GLU A 208 -33.83 27.97 122.71
N ILE A 209 -34.26 27.06 121.82
CA ILE A 209 -35.55 26.36 121.95
C ILE A 209 -35.61 25.53 123.24
N LYS A 210 -34.52 24.87 123.66
CA LYS A 210 -34.47 24.19 124.97
C LYS A 210 -34.67 25.18 126.12
N ARG A 211 -33.99 26.33 126.08
CA ARG A 211 -34.12 27.36 127.12
C ARG A 211 -35.57 27.85 127.25
N LEU A 212 -36.22 28.14 126.12
CA LEU A 212 -37.63 28.53 126.06
C LEU A 212 -38.57 27.41 126.53
N ALA A 213 -38.26 26.14 126.25
CA ALA A 213 -39.05 25.00 126.73
C ALA A 213 -38.97 24.84 128.26
N GLU A 214 -37.80 25.05 128.87
CA GLU A 214 -37.64 25.07 130.34
C GLU A 214 -38.39 26.24 131.00
N GLU A 215 -38.39 27.42 130.38
CA GLU A 215 -39.18 28.58 130.81
C GLU A 215 -40.70 28.30 130.71
N ALA A 216 -41.14 27.65 129.63
CA ALA A 216 -42.53 27.22 129.44
C ALA A 216 -42.97 26.12 130.45
N GLU A 217 -42.09 25.20 130.82
CA GLU A 217 -42.42 24.17 131.81
C GLU A 217 -42.64 24.77 133.22
N LYS A 218 -41.83 25.76 133.59
CA LYS A 218 -41.98 26.52 134.85
C LYS A 218 -43.32 27.26 134.90
N THR A 219 -43.67 28.00 133.83
CA THR A 219 -44.96 28.72 133.78
C THR A 219 -46.17 27.78 133.75
N LYS A 220 -46.06 26.59 133.12
CA LYS A 220 -47.11 25.56 133.16
C LYS A 220 -47.35 25.01 134.57
N LYS A 221 -46.30 24.80 135.37
CA LYS A 221 -46.40 24.41 136.79
C LYS A 221 -47.10 25.49 137.62
N GLU A 222 -46.77 26.76 137.40
CA GLU A 222 -47.39 27.92 138.03
C GLU A 222 -48.91 28.02 137.71
N LEU A 223 -49.28 27.80 136.44
CA LEU A 223 -50.67 27.80 135.97
C LEU A 223 -51.47 26.64 136.58
N HIS A 224 -50.89 25.44 136.63
CA HIS A 224 -51.58 24.26 137.18
C HIS A 224 -51.92 24.43 138.66
N ARG A 225 -51.07 25.12 139.44
CA ARG A 225 -51.38 25.49 140.84
C ARG A 225 -52.63 26.37 140.93
N ARG A 226 -52.77 27.39 140.08
CA ARG A 226 -53.97 28.25 140.03
C ARG A 226 -55.23 27.48 139.65
N GLN A 227 -55.14 26.59 138.65
CA GLN A 227 -56.29 25.75 138.25
C GLN A 227 -56.81 24.88 139.40
N LEU A 228 -55.91 24.41 140.28
CA LEU A 228 -56.28 23.59 141.45
C LEU A 228 -56.98 24.41 142.55
N GLU A 229 -56.74 25.72 142.59
CA GLU A 229 -57.45 26.67 143.45
C GLU A 229 -58.85 27.00 142.88
N ASP A 230 -58.97 27.18 141.57
CA ASP A 230 -60.25 27.43 140.92
C ASP A 230 -61.16 26.19 140.85
N GLN A 231 -60.61 24.97 140.68
CA GLN A 231 -61.39 23.73 140.76
C GLN A 231 -62.07 23.55 142.12
N LYS A 232 -61.46 24.01 143.22
CA LYS A 232 -62.10 24.00 144.55
C LYS A 232 -63.27 24.98 144.66
N ARG A 233 -63.32 26.01 143.80
CA ARG A 233 -64.46 26.93 143.69
C ARG A 233 -65.56 26.29 142.83
N THR A 234 -65.24 25.86 141.62
CA THR A 234 -66.23 25.25 140.69
C THR A 234 -66.84 23.96 141.23
N HIS A 235 -66.12 23.16 142.03
CA HIS A 235 -66.70 22.00 142.68
C HIS A 235 -67.81 22.36 143.69
N LYS A 236 -67.73 23.56 144.29
CA LYS A 236 -68.78 24.09 145.17
C LYS A 236 -70.02 24.45 144.35
N ASP A 237 -69.84 25.12 143.21
CA ASP A 237 -70.93 25.58 142.33
C ASP A 237 -71.63 24.41 141.60
N LEU A 238 -70.89 23.36 141.21
CA LEU A 238 -71.45 22.20 140.49
C LEU A 238 -72.41 21.36 141.36
N LEU A 239 -72.24 21.37 142.68
CA LEU A 239 -73.17 20.70 143.59
C LEU A 239 -74.56 21.34 143.54
N ASP A 240 -74.63 22.65 143.26
CA ASP A 240 -75.88 23.39 143.13
C ASP A 240 -76.56 23.13 141.75
N GLU A 241 -75.79 22.93 140.67
CA GLU A 241 -76.35 22.65 139.32
C GLU A 241 -76.95 21.24 139.15
N ILE A 242 -76.43 20.23 139.85
CA ILE A 242 -76.87 18.82 139.70
C ILE A 242 -78.33 18.63 140.10
N GLU A 243 -78.89 19.50 140.94
CA GLU A 243 -80.33 19.52 141.27
C GLU A 243 -81.22 19.93 140.09
N VAL A 244 -80.68 20.66 139.11
CA VAL A 244 -81.45 21.23 137.98
C VAL A 244 -81.63 20.22 136.83
N HIS A 245 -80.56 19.53 136.42
CA HIS A 245 -80.51 18.85 135.12
C HIS A 245 -81.28 17.51 135.03
N LYS A 246 -81.77 16.96 136.15
CA LYS A 246 -82.54 15.69 136.16
C LYS A 246 -83.90 15.76 135.42
N LYS A 247 -84.32 16.95 134.96
CA LYS A 247 -85.68 17.22 134.45
C LYS A 247 -85.88 17.10 132.93
N MET A 248 -84.84 16.91 132.09
CA MET A 248 -84.95 17.18 130.63
C MET A 248 -84.85 15.98 129.65
N ARG A 249 -84.30 14.81 130.05
CA ARG A 249 -83.67 13.87 129.09
C ARG A 249 -84.55 12.80 128.40
N PHE A 250 -85.85 13.05 128.17
CA PHE A 250 -86.85 11.97 127.92
C PHE A 250 -87.38 11.79 126.47
N VAL A 251 -86.88 12.49 125.43
CA VAL A 251 -87.73 12.81 124.23
C VAL A 251 -87.34 12.24 122.82
N GLU A 252 -86.08 11.97 122.46
CA GLU A 252 -85.62 12.14 121.04
C GLU A 252 -85.66 10.97 119.99
N ARG A 253 -86.16 9.75 120.26
CA ARG A 253 -85.50 8.51 119.73
C ARG A 253 -86.11 7.69 118.55
N ILE A 254 -86.73 8.25 117.48
CA ILE A 254 -87.76 7.51 116.67
C ILE A 254 -87.68 7.42 115.09
N LYS A 255 -86.70 7.94 114.32
CA LYS A 255 -86.98 8.37 112.91
C LYS A 255 -86.41 7.63 111.67
N ASP A 256 -85.48 6.68 111.75
CA ASP A 256 -84.29 6.78 110.86
C ASP A 256 -83.95 5.63 109.84
N GLU A 257 -84.90 4.91 109.20
CA GLU A 257 -84.62 3.78 108.25
C GLU A 257 -85.59 3.69 107.00
N GLU A 258 -85.16 3.21 105.81
CA GLU A 258 -86.05 2.95 104.63
C GLU A 258 -85.60 1.99 103.46
N LEU A 259 -84.46 2.19 102.77
CA LEU A 259 -84.50 2.47 101.30
C LEU A 259 -84.34 1.37 100.19
N ASP A 260 -83.23 0.63 100.09
CA ASP A 260 -82.44 0.60 98.82
C ASP A 260 -82.86 -0.17 97.54
N GLU A 261 -82.53 -1.48 97.43
CA GLU A 261 -82.00 -2.14 96.19
C GLU A 261 -82.91 -2.21 94.94
N ARG A 262 -82.37 -1.82 93.76
CA ARG A 262 -83.10 -1.68 92.47
C ARG A 262 -82.30 -1.98 91.17
N ILE A 263 -81.03 -2.42 91.20
CA ILE A 263 -80.02 -2.07 90.15
C ILE A 263 -79.53 -3.21 89.18
N ARG A 264 -79.83 -4.50 89.36
CA ARG A 264 -78.95 -5.62 88.85
C ARG A 264 -79.10 -6.25 87.43
N ILE A 265 -79.88 -5.77 86.45
CA ILE A 265 -80.36 -6.66 85.33
C ILE A 265 -79.62 -6.59 83.94
N TYR A 266 -78.77 -5.60 83.62
CA TYR A 266 -78.55 -5.19 82.20
C TYR A 266 -77.51 -5.91 81.31
N ASP A 267 -76.62 -6.80 81.79
CA ASP A 267 -75.31 -7.07 81.11
C ASP A 267 -75.20 -8.24 80.09
N ALA A 268 -76.22 -9.06 79.86
CA ALA A 268 -76.00 -10.42 79.32
C ALA A 268 -75.87 -10.61 77.78
N THR A 269 -76.32 -9.67 76.93
CA THR A 269 -76.68 -9.99 75.51
C THR A 269 -75.58 -9.84 74.44
N LYS A 270 -74.41 -9.27 74.73
CA LYS A 270 -73.52 -8.70 73.69
C LYS A 270 -72.49 -9.64 73.01
N ARG A 271 -72.45 -10.94 73.34
CA ARG A 271 -71.29 -11.83 73.01
C ARG A 271 -71.45 -12.81 71.83
N ALA A 272 -72.60 -12.88 71.16
CA ALA A 272 -72.92 -14.00 70.23
C ALA A 272 -72.57 -13.82 68.73
N LEU A 273 -72.10 -12.64 68.28
CA LEU A 273 -72.16 -12.27 66.85
C LEU A 273 -70.93 -12.66 65.99
N THR A 274 -69.78 -12.98 66.60
CA THR A 274 -68.47 -12.89 65.93
C THR A 274 -67.93 -14.17 65.26
N LEU A 275 -68.62 -15.31 65.35
CA LEU A 275 -68.05 -16.63 64.99
C LEU A 275 -68.30 -17.12 63.55
N LEU A 276 -69.08 -16.42 62.72
CA LEU A 276 -69.59 -16.94 61.43
C LEU A 276 -68.80 -16.55 60.15
N LEU A 277 -67.66 -15.85 60.26
CA LEU A 277 -67.01 -15.22 59.09
C LEU A 277 -65.73 -15.91 58.57
N ILE A 278 -65.25 -16.98 59.20
CA ILE A 278 -63.91 -17.55 58.91
C ILE A 278 -63.93 -18.73 57.91
N ASP A 279 -65.05 -19.45 57.78
CA ASP A 279 -65.09 -20.73 57.03
C ASP A 279 -65.22 -20.60 55.50
N LYS A 280 -65.36 -19.39 54.95
CA LYS A 280 -65.60 -19.19 53.50
C LYS A 280 -64.32 -19.06 52.64
N ALA A 281 -63.13 -18.91 53.24
CA ALA A 281 -61.92 -18.50 52.53
C ALA A 281 -60.93 -19.62 52.15
N LYS A 282 -61.25 -20.90 52.41
CA LYS A 282 -60.33 -22.05 52.21
C LYS A 282 -60.61 -22.92 50.99
N ALA A 283 -61.58 -22.59 50.14
CA ALA A 283 -62.02 -23.45 49.03
C ALA A 283 -61.34 -23.15 47.67
N ASP A 284 -60.79 -21.95 47.46
CA ASP A 284 -60.42 -21.46 46.12
C ASP A 284 -58.94 -21.70 45.72
N ALA A 285 -58.13 -22.35 46.56
CA ALA A 285 -56.68 -22.45 46.34
C ALA A 285 -56.21 -23.72 45.58
N ASP A 286 -56.91 -24.85 45.69
CA ASP A 286 -56.40 -26.17 45.23
C ASP A 286 -56.60 -26.46 43.73
N ALA A 287 -57.07 -25.49 42.94
CA ALA A 287 -57.56 -25.73 41.57
C ALA A 287 -56.54 -25.45 40.44
N GLN A 288 -55.46 -24.69 40.66
CA GLN A 288 -54.64 -24.18 39.54
C GLN A 288 -53.34 -24.95 39.21
N GLU A 289 -52.82 -25.81 40.08
CA GLU A 289 -51.45 -26.36 39.92
C GLU A 289 -51.36 -27.58 38.97
N LYS A 290 -52.48 -28.19 38.57
CA LYS A 290 -52.48 -29.45 37.79
C LYS A 290 -52.41 -29.29 36.26
N LEU A 291 -52.34 -28.06 35.72
CA LEU A 291 -52.47 -27.81 34.28
C LEU A 291 -51.14 -27.69 33.49
N GLN A 292 -50.00 -27.42 34.14
CA GLN A 292 -48.77 -27.03 33.42
C GLN A 292 -47.73 -28.16 33.19
N ALA A 293 -47.97 -29.38 33.67
CA ALA A 293 -46.97 -30.46 33.70
C ALA A 293 -46.96 -31.43 32.49
N ARG A 294 -47.80 -31.25 31.46
CA ARG A 294 -47.98 -32.24 30.36
C ARG A 294 -47.60 -31.79 28.94
N ALA A 295 -47.08 -30.57 28.75
CA ALA A 295 -46.95 -29.95 27.42
C ALA A 295 -45.53 -29.88 26.82
N ARG A 296 -44.50 -30.54 27.41
CA ARG A 296 -43.10 -30.38 26.96
C ARG A 296 -42.29 -31.67 26.69
N GLN A 297 -42.93 -32.84 26.67
CA GLN A 297 -42.26 -34.15 26.43
C GLN A 297 -42.56 -34.79 25.06
N HIS A 298 -43.01 -34.03 24.06
CA HIS A 298 -43.39 -34.56 22.73
C HIS A 298 -42.59 -34.01 21.54
N LEU A 299 -41.54 -33.21 21.77
CA LEU A 299 -40.67 -32.65 20.72
C LEU A 299 -39.36 -33.45 20.51
N GLU A 300 -39.23 -34.60 21.14
CA GLU A 300 -38.00 -35.42 21.21
C GLU A 300 -37.99 -36.62 20.22
N LYS A 301 -38.93 -36.68 19.26
CA LYS A 301 -39.21 -37.89 18.44
C LYS A 301 -39.26 -37.73 16.92
N ALA A 302 -38.80 -36.61 16.35
CA ALA A 302 -39.04 -36.29 14.93
C ALA A 302 -37.79 -36.05 14.05
N LEU A 303 -36.58 -36.40 14.50
CA LEU A 303 -35.33 -36.17 13.74
C LEU A 303 -34.38 -37.40 13.78
N LYS A 304 -34.87 -38.56 13.32
CA LYS A 304 -34.05 -39.73 12.97
C LYS A 304 -34.58 -40.44 11.71
N GLU A 305 -33.64 -40.80 10.83
CA GLU A 305 -33.65 -41.92 9.85
C GLU A 305 -34.45 -41.84 8.53
N HIS A 306 -33.73 -41.62 7.41
CA HIS A 306 -33.79 -42.30 6.08
C HIS A 306 -32.77 -41.58 5.14
N GLN A 307 -31.69 -42.12 4.56
CA GLN A 307 -31.32 -43.36 3.81
C GLN A 307 -31.53 -43.32 2.27
N THR A 308 -30.63 -44.00 1.55
CA THR A 308 -30.13 -43.80 0.15
C THR A 308 -30.66 -44.78 -0.91
N ASN A 309 -30.40 -44.54 -2.22
CA ASN A 309 -29.73 -45.50 -3.15
C ASN A 309 -29.58 -45.03 -4.63
N GLU A 310 -28.73 -45.73 -5.40
CA GLU A 310 -28.49 -45.66 -6.86
C GLU A 310 -29.10 -46.87 -7.62
N ASP A 311 -28.95 -46.96 -8.96
CA ASP A 311 -28.48 -48.16 -9.71
C ASP A 311 -28.58 -48.05 -11.27
N GLU A 312 -27.81 -48.87 -12.00
CA GLU A 312 -27.64 -48.93 -13.48
C GLU A 312 -28.27 -50.21 -14.11
N LEU A 313 -28.70 -50.20 -15.41
CA LEU A 313 -28.60 -51.33 -16.40
C LEU A 313 -29.39 -51.10 -17.73
N THR A 314 -28.77 -51.29 -18.92
CA THR A 314 -29.38 -52.00 -20.10
C THR A 314 -28.44 -52.16 -21.31
N GLU A 315 -28.47 -53.33 -21.96
CA GLU A 315 -27.62 -53.70 -23.12
C GLU A 315 -28.32 -54.77 -24.00
N LYS A 316 -27.90 -54.90 -25.29
CA LYS A 316 -28.15 -55.99 -26.30
C LYS A 316 -29.38 -55.91 -27.23
N ALA A 317 -29.17 -55.75 -28.56
CA ALA A 317 -30.26 -55.81 -29.56
C ALA A 317 -29.96 -56.14 -31.07
N VAL A 318 -28.76 -56.52 -31.55
CA VAL A 318 -28.50 -56.63 -33.03
C VAL A 318 -27.68 -57.85 -33.50
N LYS A 319 -28.33 -58.83 -34.16
CA LYS A 319 -27.76 -59.88 -35.08
C LYS A 319 -28.86 -60.48 -35.98
N GLN A 320 -28.70 -60.55 -37.32
CA GLN A 320 -29.28 -61.52 -38.32
C GLN A 320 -29.44 -60.95 -39.76
N MET A 321 -28.49 -61.11 -40.70
CA MET A 321 -28.67 -60.81 -42.16
C MET A 321 -27.51 -61.40 -43.04
N ASP A 322 -27.56 -62.64 -43.59
CA ASP A 322 -26.66 -63.08 -44.71
C ASP A 322 -26.86 -64.56 -45.20
N ALA A 323 -27.51 -64.84 -46.36
CA ALA A 323 -27.50 -66.18 -47.03
C ALA A 323 -28.24 -66.31 -48.41
N LYS A 324 -27.66 -65.98 -49.61
CA LYS A 324 -28.40 -66.14 -50.92
C LYS A 324 -27.69 -66.47 -52.28
N TRP A 325 -26.38 -66.72 -52.43
CA TRP A 325 -25.67 -66.51 -53.75
C TRP A 325 -25.02 -67.76 -54.44
N ARG A 326 -25.72 -68.67 -55.17
CA ARG A 326 -25.08 -69.97 -55.58
C ARG A 326 -25.48 -70.83 -56.83
N GLN A 327 -26.11 -70.38 -57.93
CA GLN A 327 -26.52 -71.30 -59.05
C GLN A 327 -26.41 -70.73 -60.50
N ARG A 328 -25.38 -71.06 -61.31
CA ARG A 328 -25.32 -70.85 -62.80
C ARG A 328 -24.03 -71.43 -63.47
N GLU A 329 -24.10 -72.53 -64.24
CA GLU A 329 -23.01 -73.05 -65.10
C GLU A 329 -23.54 -73.97 -66.27
N GLU A 330 -22.76 -74.94 -66.79
CA GLU A 330 -23.22 -76.26 -67.35
C GLU A 330 -23.19 -76.67 -68.88
N LEU A 331 -22.85 -75.88 -69.92
CA LEU A 331 -23.02 -76.34 -71.36
C LEU A 331 -22.09 -75.75 -72.45
N LYS A 332 -21.48 -76.55 -73.38
CA LYS A 332 -20.71 -76.04 -74.59
C LYS A 332 -20.16 -76.93 -75.77
N GLU A 333 -20.34 -78.26 -75.89
CA GLU A 333 -19.20 -79.13 -76.33
C GLU A 333 -19.01 -79.78 -77.76
N GLN A 334 -19.87 -79.66 -78.79
CA GLN A 334 -19.98 -80.72 -79.84
C GLN A 334 -19.19 -80.67 -81.19
N GLN A 335 -18.49 -79.61 -81.61
CA GLN A 335 -18.12 -79.39 -83.03
C GLN A 335 -16.70 -79.88 -83.49
N ARG A 336 -16.41 -81.19 -83.69
CA ARG A 336 -14.98 -81.64 -83.80
C ARG A 336 -14.47 -82.63 -84.89
N LEU A 337 -15.26 -83.33 -85.72
CA LEU A 337 -14.78 -84.60 -86.33
C LEU A 337 -14.31 -84.62 -87.81
N GLU A 338 -14.75 -83.75 -88.71
CA GLU A 338 -14.59 -83.94 -90.19
C GLU A 338 -13.17 -83.65 -90.76
N ALA A 339 -12.20 -83.31 -89.92
CA ALA A 339 -10.95 -82.66 -90.34
C ALA A 339 -9.87 -83.56 -91.00
N MET A 340 -10.08 -84.87 -91.14
CA MET A 340 -8.95 -85.83 -91.19
C MET A 340 -8.43 -86.25 -92.58
N ALA A 341 -9.21 -86.13 -93.67
CA ALA A 341 -8.85 -86.77 -94.95
C ALA A 341 -7.99 -85.92 -95.91
N ALA A 342 -8.09 -84.59 -95.83
CA ALA A 342 -7.29 -83.67 -96.67
C ALA A 342 -5.76 -83.68 -96.35
N ILE A 343 -5.37 -84.49 -95.38
CA ILE A 343 -4.05 -84.50 -94.74
C ILE A 343 -2.99 -85.26 -95.58
N GLU A 344 -3.38 -86.23 -96.40
CA GLU A 344 -2.47 -87.26 -96.92
C GLU A 344 -1.66 -86.85 -98.17
N ALA A 345 -2.31 -86.41 -99.25
CA ALA A 345 -1.61 -86.02 -100.49
C ALA A 345 -0.70 -84.78 -100.30
N HIS A 346 -1.08 -83.93 -99.34
CA HIS A 346 -0.25 -82.84 -98.81
C HIS A 346 1.14 -83.34 -98.32
N ARG A 347 1.27 -84.57 -97.81
CA ARG A 347 2.51 -85.10 -97.19
C ARG A 347 3.70 -85.26 -98.14
N LEU A 348 3.49 -85.66 -99.39
CA LEU A 348 4.63 -85.98 -100.28
C LEU A 348 5.21 -84.74 -100.98
N ALA A 349 4.35 -83.81 -101.42
CA ALA A 349 4.81 -82.53 -101.95
C ALA A 349 5.48 -81.67 -100.86
N THR A 350 4.93 -81.68 -99.64
CA THR A 350 5.57 -81.01 -98.50
C THR A 350 6.92 -81.64 -98.15
N LEU A 351 7.11 -82.96 -98.21
CA LEU A 351 8.41 -83.59 -97.87
C LEU A 351 9.59 -83.07 -98.70
N LYS A 352 9.40 -82.86 -100.02
CA LYS A 352 10.47 -82.34 -100.90
C LYS A 352 10.66 -80.83 -100.73
N ALA A 353 9.56 -80.07 -100.67
CA ALA A 353 9.62 -78.65 -100.34
C ALA A 353 10.27 -78.39 -98.97
N HIS A 354 10.02 -79.26 -97.97
CA HIS A 354 10.68 -79.24 -96.67
C HIS A 354 12.17 -79.59 -96.72
N ALA A 355 12.67 -80.29 -97.74
CA ALA A 355 14.10 -80.56 -97.85
C ALA A 355 14.86 -79.29 -98.24
N ASP A 356 14.44 -78.65 -99.34
CA ASP A 356 15.05 -77.42 -99.84
C ASP A 356 14.77 -76.23 -98.92
N ALA A 357 13.56 -76.16 -98.35
CA ALA A 357 13.26 -75.19 -97.28
C ALA A 357 14.13 -75.39 -96.05
N ARG A 358 14.45 -76.63 -95.61
CA ARG A 358 15.37 -76.85 -94.48
C ARG A 358 16.81 -76.44 -94.80
N ALA A 359 17.26 -76.56 -96.05
CA ALA A 359 18.59 -76.09 -96.46
C ALA A 359 18.66 -74.56 -96.44
N ASN A 360 17.68 -73.88 -97.06
CA ASN A 360 17.60 -72.42 -97.07
C ASN A 360 17.32 -71.84 -95.67
N GLN A 361 16.51 -72.52 -94.85
CA GLN A 361 16.34 -72.20 -93.42
C GLN A 361 17.68 -72.25 -92.71
N ARG A 362 18.48 -73.33 -92.82
CA ARG A 362 19.78 -73.41 -92.12
C ARG A 362 20.74 -72.26 -92.44
N GLU A 363 20.79 -71.76 -93.67
CA GLU A 363 21.63 -70.59 -94.00
C GLU A 363 20.99 -69.27 -93.56
N ALA A 364 19.66 -69.14 -93.65
CA ALA A 364 18.93 -68.00 -93.07
C ALA A 364 19.09 -67.95 -91.54
N ASP A 365 18.99 -69.09 -90.85
CA ASP A 365 19.17 -69.27 -89.41
C ASP A 365 20.59 -68.92 -88.97
N LYS A 366 21.62 -69.29 -89.76
CA LYS A 366 23.02 -68.87 -89.50
C LYS A 366 23.19 -67.36 -89.67
N ALA A 367 22.57 -66.77 -90.69
CA ALA A 367 22.63 -65.32 -90.91
C ALA A 367 21.86 -64.56 -89.82
N ASP A 368 20.71 -65.08 -89.40
CA ASP A 368 19.88 -64.53 -88.32
C ASP A 368 20.57 -64.68 -86.96
N LEU A 369 21.19 -65.84 -86.67
CA LEU A 369 22.00 -66.04 -85.47
C LEU A 369 23.16 -65.05 -85.39
N LYS A 370 23.87 -64.78 -86.50
CA LYS A 370 24.92 -63.74 -86.54
C LYS A 370 24.36 -62.34 -86.30
N ARG A 371 23.17 -62.02 -86.81
CA ARG A 371 22.48 -60.74 -86.53
C ARG A 371 22.08 -60.65 -85.05
N ARG A 372 21.53 -61.72 -84.47
CA ARG A 372 21.17 -61.80 -83.04
C ARG A 372 22.39 -61.60 -82.17
N ILE A 373 23.49 -62.32 -82.41
CA ILE A 373 24.75 -62.13 -81.65
C ILE A 373 25.24 -60.68 -81.76
N ALA A 374 25.21 -60.06 -82.93
CA ALA A 374 25.61 -58.66 -83.09
C ALA A 374 24.65 -57.68 -82.37
N MET A 375 23.35 -57.97 -82.34
CA MET A 375 22.35 -57.21 -81.58
C MET A 375 22.51 -57.40 -80.07
N ASP A 376 22.80 -58.61 -79.60
CA ASP A 376 23.05 -58.94 -78.20
C ASP A 376 24.35 -58.29 -77.71
N GLU A 377 25.41 -58.29 -78.53
CA GLU A 377 26.65 -57.55 -78.25
C GLU A 377 26.44 -56.04 -78.20
N ALA A 378 25.63 -55.48 -79.11
CA ALA A 378 25.29 -54.06 -79.10
C ALA A 378 24.46 -53.70 -77.85
N ALA A 379 23.43 -54.49 -77.56
CA ALA A 379 22.61 -54.34 -76.36
C ALA A 379 23.45 -54.44 -75.09
N HIS A 380 24.40 -55.38 -74.99
CA HIS A 380 25.32 -55.47 -73.86
C HIS A 380 26.23 -54.24 -73.69
N ARG A 381 26.66 -53.60 -74.79
CA ARG A 381 27.43 -52.34 -74.72
C ARG A 381 26.55 -51.18 -74.25
N GLU A 382 25.34 -51.06 -74.80
CA GLU A 382 24.35 -50.06 -74.36
C GLU A 382 23.99 -50.23 -72.88
N ASP A 383 23.77 -51.49 -72.43
CA ASP A 383 23.52 -51.83 -71.04
C ASP A 383 24.69 -51.46 -70.12
N ALA A 384 25.94 -51.70 -70.57
CA ALA A 384 27.14 -51.33 -69.84
C ALA A 384 27.30 -49.79 -69.72
N GLU A 385 27.05 -49.05 -70.79
CA GLU A 385 27.03 -47.59 -70.77
C GLU A 385 25.91 -47.04 -69.88
N LEU A 386 24.70 -47.59 -69.94
CA LEU A 386 23.57 -47.21 -69.09
C LEU A 386 23.88 -47.49 -67.61
N ARG A 387 24.54 -48.61 -67.29
CA ARG A 387 25.00 -48.92 -65.94
C ARG A 387 26.08 -47.94 -65.47
N ALA A 388 27.03 -47.57 -66.34
CA ALA A 388 28.05 -46.57 -66.03
C ALA A 388 27.43 -45.19 -65.75
N LYS A 389 26.54 -44.71 -66.63
CA LYS A 389 25.80 -43.45 -66.47
C LYS A 389 25.00 -43.43 -65.16
N ARG A 390 24.23 -44.48 -64.86
CA ARG A 390 23.50 -44.63 -63.57
C ARG A 390 24.42 -44.62 -62.35
N LEU A 391 25.61 -45.21 -62.45
CA LEU A 391 26.59 -45.19 -61.34
C LEU A 391 27.18 -43.79 -61.14
N GLU A 392 27.43 -43.04 -62.22
CA GLU A 392 27.89 -41.65 -62.16
C GLU A 392 26.81 -40.72 -61.60
N GLU A 393 25.57 -40.82 -62.09
CA GLU A 393 24.39 -40.12 -61.55
C GLU A 393 24.22 -40.43 -60.05
N GLY A 394 24.30 -41.70 -59.66
CA GLY A 394 24.25 -42.13 -58.26
C GLY A 394 25.37 -41.54 -57.40
N ARG A 395 26.59 -41.43 -57.92
CA ARG A 395 27.72 -40.77 -57.25
C ARG A 395 27.53 -39.26 -57.13
N GLN A 396 27.04 -38.60 -58.18
CA GLN A 396 26.72 -37.17 -58.17
C GLN A 396 25.63 -36.86 -57.15
N LEU A 397 24.53 -37.63 -57.15
CA LEU A 397 23.44 -37.53 -56.19
C LEU A 397 23.91 -37.77 -54.74
N ALA A 398 24.74 -38.79 -54.51
CA ALA A 398 25.34 -39.03 -53.20
C ALA A 398 26.24 -37.86 -52.73
N ASN A 399 26.96 -37.21 -53.64
CA ASN A 399 27.75 -36.02 -53.32
C ASN A 399 26.87 -34.79 -53.02
N LEU A 400 25.75 -34.61 -53.74
CA LEU A 400 24.76 -33.56 -53.42
C LEU A 400 24.15 -33.78 -52.03
N TYR A 401 23.77 -35.02 -51.67
CA TYR A 401 23.28 -35.33 -50.33
C TYR A 401 24.34 -35.05 -49.25
N LYS A 402 25.60 -35.43 -49.46
CA LYS A 402 26.70 -35.09 -48.53
C LYS A 402 26.87 -33.57 -48.35
N GLN A 403 26.85 -32.81 -49.45
CA GLN A 403 26.92 -31.34 -49.38
C GLN A 403 25.71 -30.74 -48.66
N GLY A 404 24.51 -31.30 -48.86
CA GLY A 404 23.31 -30.95 -48.11
C GLY A 404 23.46 -31.16 -46.62
N MET A 405 23.93 -32.35 -46.19
CA MET A 405 24.18 -32.67 -44.78
C MET A 405 25.19 -31.71 -44.14
N ILE A 406 26.32 -31.45 -44.81
CA ILE A 406 27.34 -30.51 -44.32
C ILE A 406 26.72 -29.10 -44.13
N ARG A 407 25.97 -28.60 -45.12
CA ARG A 407 25.26 -27.31 -45.00
C ARG A 407 24.29 -27.29 -43.81
N THR A 408 23.51 -28.35 -43.60
CA THR A 408 22.58 -28.41 -42.47
C THR A 408 23.29 -28.47 -41.11
N ASP A 409 24.42 -29.17 -41.01
CA ASP A 409 25.17 -29.24 -39.77
C ASP A 409 25.97 -27.95 -39.48
N ASP A 410 26.45 -27.26 -40.50
CA ASP A 410 27.05 -25.93 -40.37
C ASP A 410 26.01 -24.87 -39.98
N LEU A 411 24.78 -24.94 -40.50
CA LEU A 411 23.66 -24.12 -40.01
C LEU A 411 23.36 -24.40 -38.55
N ARG A 412 23.18 -25.67 -38.15
CA ARG A 412 22.98 -26.08 -36.74
C ARG A 412 24.15 -25.70 -35.82
N ARG A 413 25.37 -25.55 -36.33
CA ARG A 413 26.53 -25.05 -35.58
C ARG A 413 26.42 -23.53 -35.38
N LYS A 414 26.10 -22.79 -36.44
CA LYS A 414 25.86 -21.34 -36.39
C LYS A 414 24.70 -20.98 -35.46
N GLU A 415 23.59 -21.72 -35.52
CA GLU A 415 22.43 -21.55 -34.62
C GLU A 415 22.85 -21.75 -33.16
N ARG A 416 23.51 -22.86 -32.82
CA ARG A 416 24.02 -23.14 -31.46
C ARG A 416 25.10 -22.16 -31.00
N GLN A 417 25.78 -21.48 -31.93
CA GLN A 417 26.77 -20.46 -31.59
C GLN A 417 26.07 -19.13 -31.33
N ALA A 418 25.14 -18.71 -32.20
CA ALA A 418 24.28 -17.56 -31.98
C ALA A 418 23.46 -17.66 -30.67
N GLU A 419 22.97 -18.85 -30.31
CA GLU A 419 22.29 -19.10 -29.03
C GLU A 419 23.22 -18.88 -27.83
N LYS A 420 24.49 -19.33 -27.91
CA LYS A 420 25.50 -19.11 -26.85
C LYS A 420 25.93 -17.66 -26.76
N ASP A 421 26.10 -17.00 -27.90
CA ASP A 421 26.49 -15.60 -27.99
C ASP A 421 25.37 -14.73 -27.42
N TRP A 422 24.11 -14.99 -27.81
CA TRP A 422 22.91 -14.37 -27.24
C TRP A 422 22.79 -14.60 -25.73
N PHE A 423 23.01 -15.82 -25.23
CA PHE A 423 22.99 -16.09 -23.79
C PHE A 423 24.13 -15.35 -23.05
N SER A 424 25.31 -15.23 -23.67
CA SER A 424 26.42 -14.45 -23.12
C SER A 424 26.09 -12.96 -23.04
N GLU A 425 25.47 -12.39 -24.07
CA GLU A 425 25.02 -11.00 -24.11
C GLU A 425 23.89 -10.75 -23.09
N PHE A 426 22.90 -11.63 -23.03
CA PHE A 426 21.82 -11.60 -22.05
C PHE A 426 22.34 -11.65 -20.60
N SER A 427 23.31 -12.53 -20.30
CA SER A 427 23.96 -12.56 -18.99
C SER A 427 24.66 -11.24 -18.68
N LYS A 428 25.46 -10.70 -19.62
CA LYS A 428 26.16 -9.41 -19.44
C LYS A 428 25.18 -8.24 -19.22
N GLN A 429 24.03 -8.24 -19.91
CA GLN A 429 22.99 -7.23 -19.68
C GLN A 429 22.35 -7.39 -18.29
N THR A 430 22.09 -8.62 -17.86
CA THR A 430 21.53 -8.96 -16.55
C THR A 430 22.49 -8.60 -15.40
N ASP A 431 23.79 -8.85 -15.56
CA ASP A 431 24.81 -8.48 -14.57
C ASP A 431 24.91 -6.95 -14.40
N LYS A 432 24.89 -6.18 -15.50
CA LYS A 432 24.84 -4.70 -15.46
C LYS A 432 23.58 -4.17 -14.77
N GLN A 433 22.44 -4.83 -14.97
CA GLN A 433 21.19 -4.47 -14.29
C GLN A 433 21.29 -4.69 -12.78
N GLU A 434 21.82 -5.83 -12.35
CA GLU A 434 22.01 -6.12 -10.93
C GLU A 434 23.11 -5.22 -10.32
N GLU A 435 24.14 -4.81 -11.06
CA GLU A 435 25.12 -3.81 -10.60
C GLU A 435 24.45 -2.46 -10.29
N ILE A 436 23.67 -1.92 -11.24
CA ILE A 436 22.87 -0.68 -11.04
C ILE A 436 21.91 -0.83 -9.84
N PHE A 437 21.26 -2.00 -9.70
CA PHE A 437 20.40 -2.28 -8.55
C PHE A 437 21.17 -2.25 -7.22
N GLN A 438 22.34 -2.89 -7.17
CA GLN A 438 23.15 -3.00 -5.96
C GLN A 438 23.76 -1.66 -5.55
N GLU A 439 24.19 -0.82 -6.51
CA GLU A 439 24.62 0.56 -6.21
C GLU A 439 23.49 1.41 -5.63
N TYR A 440 22.30 1.35 -6.24
CA TYR A 440 21.11 2.00 -5.70
C TYR A 440 20.74 1.49 -4.30
N ALA A 441 20.67 0.16 -4.12
CA ALA A 441 20.32 -0.44 -2.85
C ALA A 441 21.33 -0.07 -1.74
N LYS A 442 22.63 -0.02 -2.05
CA LYS A 442 23.67 0.48 -1.13
C LYS A 442 23.45 1.94 -0.75
N ARG A 443 23.16 2.84 -1.71
CA ARG A 443 22.88 4.27 -1.42
C ARG A 443 21.69 4.43 -0.48
N VAL A 444 20.56 3.77 -0.77
CA VAL A 444 19.36 3.82 0.08
C VAL A 444 19.61 3.21 1.45
N ILE A 445 20.27 2.04 1.53
CA ILE A 445 20.63 1.42 2.81
C ILE A 445 21.51 2.35 3.65
N ASN A 446 22.51 2.99 3.04
CA ASN A 446 23.39 3.94 3.74
C ASN A 446 22.61 5.15 4.26
N ALA A 447 21.71 5.73 3.45
CA ALA A 447 20.85 6.84 3.86
C ALA A 447 19.87 6.44 4.99
N CYS A 448 19.39 5.19 4.98
CA CYS A 448 18.53 4.67 6.04
C CYS A 448 19.31 4.37 7.33
N ASP A 449 20.53 3.82 7.23
CA ASP A 449 21.42 3.61 8.37
C ASP A 449 21.81 4.96 9.02
N THR A 450 22.08 6.03 8.24
CA THR A 450 22.31 7.38 8.81
C THR A 450 21.05 7.98 9.44
N ALA A 451 19.87 7.71 8.88
CA ALA A 451 18.59 8.12 9.43
C ALA A 451 18.09 7.23 10.60
N GLN A 452 18.90 6.27 11.08
CA GLN A 452 18.56 5.31 12.14
C GLN A 452 17.28 4.48 11.85
N ILE A 453 17.02 4.18 10.58
CA ILE A 453 15.92 3.30 10.15
C ILE A 453 16.40 1.84 10.17
N PRO A 454 15.62 0.88 10.69
CA PRO A 454 15.99 -0.54 10.66
C PRO A 454 16.20 -1.11 9.24
N THR A 455 17.47 -1.26 8.83
CA THR A 455 17.83 -1.67 7.46
C THR A 455 17.87 -3.18 7.20
N PHE A 456 17.47 -4.02 8.17
CA PHE A 456 17.55 -5.48 8.06
C PHE A 456 16.73 -6.04 6.88
N ALA A 457 15.49 -5.56 6.70
CA ALA A 457 14.62 -5.97 5.61
C ALA A 457 15.23 -5.61 4.24
N MET A 458 15.70 -4.37 4.08
CA MET A 458 16.39 -3.92 2.86
C MET A 458 17.66 -4.71 2.58
N LYS A 459 18.49 -5.00 3.59
CA LYS A 459 19.71 -5.83 3.47
C LYS A 459 19.38 -7.27 3.05
N LYS A 460 18.23 -7.82 3.48
CA LYS A 460 17.72 -9.12 3.02
C LYS A 460 17.23 -9.05 1.57
N ALA A 461 16.38 -8.07 1.23
CA ALA A 461 15.86 -7.87 -0.12
C ALA A 461 17.00 -7.67 -1.15
N ALA A 462 18.01 -6.86 -0.81
CA ALA A 462 19.16 -6.61 -1.66
C ALA A 462 19.94 -7.89 -2.01
N ARG A 463 20.09 -8.86 -1.09
CA ARG A 463 20.85 -10.09 -1.32
C ARG A 463 20.19 -11.09 -2.28
N THR A 464 18.87 -11.06 -2.44
CA THR A 464 18.12 -12.05 -3.23
C THR A 464 18.22 -11.78 -4.73
N LYS A 465 19.26 -12.29 -5.41
CA LYS A 465 19.37 -12.20 -6.87
C LYS A 465 18.17 -12.86 -7.56
N MET A 466 17.57 -12.16 -8.53
CA MET A 466 16.51 -12.69 -9.39
C MET A 466 17.14 -13.29 -10.67
N PRO A 467 16.66 -14.45 -11.17
CA PRO A 467 17.23 -15.06 -12.39
C PRO A 467 17.09 -14.18 -13.64
N ASP A 468 15.97 -13.48 -13.78
CA ASP A 468 15.59 -12.74 -14.99
C ASP A 468 15.96 -11.25 -14.95
N GLY A 469 16.83 -10.84 -14.02
CA GLY A 469 17.21 -9.44 -13.81
C GLY A 469 16.01 -8.53 -13.48
N PHE A 470 15.90 -7.39 -14.17
CA PHE A 470 14.74 -6.51 -14.09
C PHE A 470 13.57 -6.93 -14.99
N GLY A 471 13.75 -7.91 -15.90
CA GLY A 471 12.76 -8.23 -16.95
C GLY A 471 12.55 -7.10 -17.98
N ILE A 472 13.48 -6.14 -18.05
CA ILE A 472 13.50 -5.03 -18.99
C ILE A 472 14.83 -5.13 -19.76
N THR A 473 14.82 -4.96 -21.08
CA THR A 473 16.07 -4.80 -21.84
C THR A 473 16.72 -3.46 -21.47
N LEU A 474 17.93 -3.50 -20.90
CA LEU A 474 18.66 -2.29 -20.54
C LEU A 474 19.11 -1.61 -21.84
N VAL A 475 18.42 -0.53 -22.24
CA VAL A 475 18.50 -0.03 -23.63
C VAL A 475 19.88 0.57 -23.95
N GLY A 476 20.67 -0.20 -24.69
CA GLY A 476 21.70 0.28 -25.62
C GLY A 476 21.48 -0.18 -27.07
N GLU A 477 20.55 -1.12 -27.32
CA GLU A 477 20.41 -1.83 -28.61
C GLU A 477 19.15 -1.47 -29.41
N VAL A 478 18.11 -0.91 -28.78
CA VAL A 478 16.87 -0.52 -29.48
C VAL A 478 17.01 0.88 -30.10
N GLY A 479 17.88 1.02 -31.10
CA GLY A 479 17.90 2.14 -32.05
C GLY A 479 18.03 3.56 -31.50
N THR A 480 18.31 3.75 -30.20
CA THR A 480 18.51 5.05 -29.59
C THR A 480 19.91 5.57 -29.88
N SER A 481 20.00 6.81 -30.36
CA SER A 481 21.28 7.48 -30.60
C SER A 481 22.13 7.51 -29.32
N PRO A 482 23.47 7.41 -29.37
CA PRO A 482 24.33 7.55 -28.20
C PRO A 482 24.22 8.89 -27.46
N ALA A 483 23.50 9.88 -28.00
CA ALA A 483 23.08 11.09 -27.28
C ALA A 483 21.93 10.87 -26.28
N ASP A 484 21.12 9.81 -26.41
CA ASP A 484 20.01 9.46 -25.50
C ASP A 484 20.47 8.56 -24.31
N SER A 485 21.74 8.14 -24.28
CA SER A 485 22.34 7.30 -23.24
C SER A 485 23.11 8.12 -22.19
N ASP A 486 22.45 9.14 -21.65
CA ASP A 486 23.03 9.99 -20.62
C ASP A 486 23.10 9.25 -19.27
N SER A 487 24.31 9.13 -18.71
CA SER A 487 24.60 8.26 -17.54
C SER A 487 23.83 8.66 -16.28
N LYS A 488 23.43 9.94 -16.19
CA LYS A 488 22.58 10.49 -15.14
C LYS A 488 21.19 9.84 -15.10
N CYS A 489 20.74 9.26 -16.21
CA CYS A 489 19.41 8.68 -16.35
C CYS A 489 19.35 7.15 -16.12
N THR A 490 20.51 6.47 -16.12
CA THR A 490 20.62 5.07 -15.68
C THR A 490 20.59 4.91 -14.15
N VAL A 491 20.80 6.00 -13.41
CA VAL A 491 20.86 6.01 -11.95
C VAL A 491 19.46 6.20 -11.37
N LEU A 492 18.97 5.24 -10.59
CA LEU A 492 17.73 5.40 -9.82
C LEU A 492 17.83 6.64 -8.91
N PRO A 493 16.77 7.48 -8.86
CA PRO A 493 16.76 8.63 -7.97
C PRO A 493 16.85 8.16 -6.52
N ASP A 494 17.66 8.87 -5.73
CA ASP A 494 17.73 8.61 -4.30
C ASP A 494 16.38 9.00 -3.68
N LEU A 495 15.61 7.99 -3.26
CA LEU A 495 14.44 8.22 -2.42
C LEU A 495 14.95 8.71 -1.07
N PRO A 496 14.60 9.92 -0.62
CA PRO A 496 14.82 10.25 0.78
C PRO A 496 14.00 9.27 1.63
N PRO A 497 14.53 8.79 2.76
CA PRO A 497 13.68 8.13 3.75
C PRO A 497 12.55 9.08 4.17
N PHE A 498 11.37 8.54 4.50
CA PHE A 498 10.14 9.32 4.69
C PHE A 498 10.31 10.36 5.81
N THR A 499 10.64 11.60 5.43
CA THR A 499 11.03 12.70 6.34
C THR A 499 10.07 13.88 6.29
N GLU A 500 8.99 13.79 5.51
CA GLU A 500 8.02 14.87 5.31
C GLU A 500 7.20 15.26 6.56
N ASN A 501 7.29 14.49 7.66
CA ASN A 501 6.43 14.65 8.85
C ASN A 501 7.16 15.00 10.17
N VAL A 502 8.42 15.46 10.14
CA VAL A 502 9.20 15.79 11.37
C VAL A 502 9.38 17.30 11.59
N ALA A 503 8.78 18.15 10.76
CA ALA A 503 8.81 19.61 10.89
C ALA A 503 7.42 20.18 11.25
N LEU A 504 7.02 19.98 12.52
CA LEU A 504 5.88 20.64 13.19
C LEU A 504 6.25 20.97 14.64
#